data_AF-A0AAD8UEA5-F1
#
_entry.id   AF-A0AAD8UEA5-F1
#
_cell.length_a   1.000
_cell.length_b   1.000
_cell.length_c   1.000
_cell.angle_alpha   90.00
_cell.angle_beta   90.00
_cell.angle_gamma   90.00
#
_symmetry.space_group_name_H-M   'P 1'
#
loop_
_entity.id
_entity.type
_entity.pdbx_description
1 polymer ?
#
loop_
_entity_poly.entity_id
_entity_poly.type
_entity_poly.pdbx_seq_one_letter_code
_entity_poly.pdbx_strand_id
1 'polypeptide(L)'
;MRDSVSGPIKEHVYWGSMRDRLPVSQTDELLGDPGEESKQKTNGSTSQNGKPHLPERVRVQGKKNLTVIRSGQDWSTALPEERQIYLDAMQPPLVRGMEYLRDHGDEAGCFSCRFMEIVDPVTAKGGHDRTFGLAYFDNLASLERWSKEHRTHLAIFAEFAKYAKRLGDQMSLALFHEVLVLEPEQQVFEYIGCHDGTGMLSSL
;
A
#
# COMPACT_ATOMS: atom_id res chain seq x y z
N MET A 1 7.41 -18.79 -5.41
CA MET A 1 8.16 -18.27 -4.24
C MET A 1 9.47 -17.71 -4.77
N ARG A 2 10.09 -16.68 -4.17
CA ARG A 2 11.42 -16.23 -4.64
C ARG A 2 12.47 -17.24 -4.21
N ASP A 3 13.42 -17.54 -5.10
CA ASP A 3 14.44 -18.56 -4.86
C ASP A 3 15.68 -18.03 -4.13
N SER A 4 15.94 -16.72 -4.24
CA SER A 4 17.09 -16.06 -3.60
C SER A 4 16.92 -14.54 -3.48
N VAL A 5 17.88 -13.89 -2.82
CA VAL A 5 18.07 -12.43 -2.83
C VAL A 5 19.16 -12.07 -3.84
N SER A 6 18.97 -11.00 -4.61
CA SER A 6 19.99 -10.49 -5.52
C SER A 6 21.11 -9.75 -4.78
N GLY A 7 22.22 -9.49 -5.46
CA GLY A 7 23.17 -8.46 -5.01
C GLY A 7 22.57 -7.05 -5.09
N PRO A 8 23.39 -6.01 -4.85
CA PRO A 8 22.99 -4.62 -5.06
C PRO A 8 22.42 -4.39 -6.46
N ILE A 9 21.35 -3.61 -6.56
CA ILE A 9 20.65 -3.30 -7.82
C ILE A 9 20.81 -1.81 -8.18
N LYS A 10 20.71 -1.46 -9.46
CA LYS A 10 20.89 -0.08 -9.92
C LYS A 10 19.60 0.74 -9.83
N GLU A 11 18.48 0.08 -10.11
CA GLU A 11 17.17 0.69 -10.29
C GLU A 11 16.52 0.97 -8.93
N HIS A 12 17.10 1.89 -8.13
CA HIS A 12 16.55 2.34 -6.84
C HIS A 12 16.95 3.79 -6.51
N VAL A 13 16.25 4.44 -5.57
CA VAL A 13 16.52 5.81 -5.06
C VAL A 13 16.28 6.96 -6.08
N TYR A 14 15.50 6.71 -7.12
CA TYR A 14 14.93 7.76 -7.96
C TYR A 14 13.43 7.51 -8.21
N TRP A 15 12.66 8.58 -8.41
CA TRP A 15 11.25 8.50 -8.79
C TRP A 15 11.13 7.84 -10.17
N GLY A 16 10.37 6.74 -10.25
CA GLY A 16 10.30 5.87 -11.44
C GLY A 16 11.03 4.54 -11.27
N SER A 17 11.98 4.42 -10.33
CA SER A 17 12.72 3.16 -10.12
C SER A 17 11.85 1.97 -9.74
N MET A 18 10.68 2.19 -9.12
CA MET A 18 9.71 1.13 -8.85
C MET A 18 9.20 0.49 -10.14
N ARG A 19 8.85 1.31 -11.13
CA ARG A 19 8.40 0.85 -12.44
C ARG A 19 9.51 0.13 -13.18
N ASP A 20 10.73 0.66 -13.19
CA ASP A 20 11.88 0.05 -13.87
C ASP A 20 12.24 -1.36 -13.31
N ARG A 21 11.80 -1.67 -12.08
CA ARG A 21 11.95 -3.01 -11.49
C ARG A 21 10.86 -4.00 -11.90
N LEU A 22 9.85 -3.59 -12.65
CA LEU A 22 8.84 -4.46 -13.25
C LEU A 22 9.31 -4.87 -14.65
N PRO A 23 9.66 -6.13 -14.92
CA PRO A 23 10.19 -6.54 -16.24
C PRO A 23 9.28 -6.14 -17.42
N VAL A 24 7.96 -6.16 -17.20
CA VAL A 24 6.96 -5.79 -18.21
C VAL A 24 7.02 -4.30 -18.61
N SER A 25 7.59 -3.42 -17.78
CA SER A 25 7.70 -1.99 -18.08
C SER A 25 8.68 -1.67 -19.22
N GLN A 26 9.45 -2.67 -19.69
CA GLN A 26 10.30 -2.54 -20.86
C GLN A 26 9.51 -2.39 -22.16
N THR A 27 8.26 -2.87 -22.17
CA THR A 27 7.43 -2.93 -23.38
C THR A 27 5.99 -2.45 -23.17
N ASP A 28 5.56 -2.23 -21.93
CA ASP A 28 4.20 -1.81 -21.59
C ASP A 28 4.23 -0.60 -20.63
N GLU A 29 3.39 0.39 -20.90
CA GLU A 29 3.22 1.58 -20.05
C GLU A 29 2.39 1.31 -18.79
N LEU A 30 1.74 0.15 -18.68
CA LEU A 30 0.93 -0.30 -17.56
C LEU A 30 -0.20 0.70 -17.22
N LEU A 31 -0.86 1.21 -18.27
CA LEU A 31 -1.97 2.15 -18.13
C LEU A 31 -3.21 1.46 -17.56
N GLY A 32 -3.90 2.14 -16.63
CA GLY A 32 -5.20 1.69 -16.11
C GLY A 32 -6.34 1.88 -17.11
N ASP A 33 -7.57 1.55 -16.69
CA ASP A 33 -8.75 1.77 -17.53
C ASP A 33 -9.09 3.27 -17.65
N PRO A 34 -9.29 3.79 -18.88
CA PRO A 34 -9.73 5.16 -19.09
C PRO A 34 -11.10 5.39 -18.44
N GLY A 35 -11.16 6.19 -17.38
CA GLY A 35 -12.40 6.55 -16.68
C GLY A 35 -12.63 5.91 -15.31
N GLU A 36 -11.67 5.13 -14.79
CA GLU A 36 -11.65 4.74 -13.37
C GLU A 36 -11.38 5.95 -12.45
N GLU A 37 -10.55 6.90 -12.90
CA GLU A 37 -10.22 8.15 -12.18
C GLU A 37 -11.46 9.00 -11.79
N SER A 38 -12.62 8.78 -12.43
CA SER A 38 -13.83 9.57 -12.21
C SER A 38 -15.02 8.78 -11.62
N LYS A 39 -14.86 7.49 -11.32
CA LYS A 39 -15.98 6.60 -10.96
C LYS A 39 -16.13 6.31 -9.47
N GLN A 40 -15.30 6.86 -8.60
CA GLN A 40 -15.58 6.91 -7.15
C GLN A 40 -16.64 7.98 -6.83
N LYS A 41 -17.83 7.88 -7.44
CA LYS A 41 -19.01 8.53 -6.89
C LYS A 41 -19.65 7.55 -5.94
N THR A 42 -19.45 7.82 -4.66
CA THR A 42 -20.16 7.25 -3.51
C THR A 42 -21.53 6.67 -3.90
N ASN A 43 -21.60 5.36 -4.09
CA ASN A 43 -22.88 4.69 -4.14
C ASN A 43 -23.44 4.70 -2.72
N GLY A 44 -24.32 5.67 -2.50
CA GLY A 44 -25.14 5.78 -1.31
C GLY A 44 -25.84 4.46 -1.05
N SER A 45 -25.74 4.02 0.21
CA SER A 45 -26.51 2.92 0.78
C SER A 45 -27.94 2.91 0.24
N THR A 46 -28.29 1.88 -0.52
CA THR A 46 -29.70 1.52 -0.73
C THR A 46 -30.25 0.97 0.58
N SER A 47 -30.56 1.88 1.50
CA SER A 47 -31.30 1.57 2.72
C SER A 47 -32.77 1.39 2.33
N GLN A 48 -33.18 0.16 2.04
CA GLN A 48 -34.59 -0.19 2.21
C GLN A 48 -34.81 -0.49 3.70
N ASN A 49 -35.62 0.35 4.36
CA ASN A 49 -36.18 0.16 5.70
C ASN A 49 -35.26 0.35 6.92
N GLY A 50 -34.19 1.16 6.82
CA GLY A 50 -33.47 1.65 8.01
C GLY A 50 -32.71 0.59 8.81
N LYS A 51 -32.51 -0.60 8.23
CA LYS A 51 -31.60 -1.63 8.74
C LYS A 51 -30.44 -1.75 7.76
N PRO A 52 -29.18 -1.83 8.23
CA PRO A 52 -28.06 -2.11 7.34
C PRO A 52 -28.27 -3.51 6.76
N HIS A 53 -28.74 -3.57 5.51
CA HIS A 53 -28.80 -4.82 4.75
C HIS A 53 -27.39 -5.09 4.26
N LEU A 54 -26.59 -5.78 5.08
CA LEU A 54 -25.30 -6.29 4.62
C LEU A 54 -25.60 -7.25 3.46
N PRO A 55 -25.08 -7.01 2.24
CA PRO A 55 -25.32 -7.89 1.12
C PRO A 55 -24.79 -9.29 1.44
N GLU A 56 -25.58 -10.34 1.12
CA GLU A 56 -25.27 -11.73 1.48
C GLU A 56 -23.93 -12.18 0.89
N ARG A 57 -23.67 -11.83 -0.38
CA ARG A 57 -22.37 -12.01 -1.04
C ARG A 57 -22.24 -11.00 -2.17
N VAL A 58 -21.10 -10.30 -2.24
CA VAL A 58 -20.77 -9.36 -3.33
C VAL A 58 -19.46 -9.79 -3.96
N ARG A 59 -19.41 -9.79 -5.30
CA ARG A 59 -18.19 -9.99 -6.07
C ARG A 59 -17.87 -8.72 -6.84
N VAL A 60 -16.69 -8.16 -6.59
CA VAL A 60 -16.18 -7.00 -7.33
C VAL A 60 -15.40 -7.52 -8.54
N GLN A 61 -15.65 -6.95 -9.73
CA GLN A 61 -14.91 -7.33 -10.93
C GLN A 61 -13.46 -6.84 -10.85
N GLY A 62 -12.54 -7.62 -11.44
CA GLY A 62 -11.15 -7.20 -11.56
C GLY A 62 -11.02 -5.95 -12.44
N LYS A 63 -9.97 -5.17 -12.19
CA LYS A 63 -9.70 -3.89 -12.87
C LYS A 63 -8.40 -3.99 -13.66
N LYS A 64 -8.31 -3.35 -14.82
CA LYS A 64 -7.10 -3.42 -15.63
C LYS A 64 -5.93 -2.74 -14.92
N ASN A 65 -4.80 -3.43 -14.83
CA ASN A 65 -3.56 -2.92 -14.24
C ASN A 65 -3.74 -2.38 -12.81
N LEU A 66 -4.64 -3.00 -12.04
CA LEU A 66 -4.81 -2.70 -10.63
C LEU A 66 -3.46 -2.85 -9.94
N THR A 67 -3.06 -1.82 -9.21
CA THR A 67 -1.76 -1.78 -8.55
C THR A 67 -1.90 -2.05 -7.06
N VAL A 68 -1.23 -3.09 -6.58
CA VAL A 68 -1.23 -3.48 -5.17
C VAL A 68 0.16 -3.23 -4.61
N ILE A 69 0.24 -2.50 -3.50
CA ILE A 69 1.49 -2.32 -2.75
C ILE A 69 1.34 -2.91 -1.35
N ARG A 70 2.35 -3.69 -0.95
CA ARG A 70 2.63 -4.00 0.46
C ARG A 70 3.98 -3.39 0.82
N SER A 71 3.97 -2.38 1.68
CA SER A 71 5.19 -1.72 2.17
C SER A 71 5.35 -1.99 3.66
N GLY A 72 6.40 -2.73 4.02
CA GLY A 72 6.61 -3.28 5.37
C GLY A 72 7.72 -2.60 6.14
N GLN A 73 7.55 -2.61 7.47
CA GLN A 73 8.49 -2.08 8.44
C GLN A 73 8.66 -3.12 9.56
N ASP A 74 9.89 -3.51 9.84
CA ASP A 74 10.24 -4.45 10.90
C ASP A 74 11.40 -3.89 11.73
N TRP A 75 11.12 -3.57 12.98
CA TRP A 75 12.07 -3.08 13.97
C TRP A 75 12.20 -4.04 15.16
N SER A 76 11.79 -5.30 15.00
CA SER A 76 11.87 -6.33 16.04
C SER A 76 13.32 -6.64 16.44
N THR A 77 14.24 -6.61 15.47
CA THR A 77 15.68 -6.83 15.67
C THR A 77 16.52 -5.56 15.56
N ALA A 78 15.88 -4.39 15.45
CA ALA A 78 16.58 -3.13 15.31
C ALA A 78 17.35 -2.79 16.60
N LEU A 79 18.56 -2.25 16.45
CA LEU A 79 19.34 -1.72 17.57
C LEU A 79 18.54 -0.61 18.28
N PRO A 80 18.72 -0.42 19.61
CA PRO A 80 17.90 0.53 20.38
C PRO A 80 17.85 1.95 19.81
N GLU A 81 18.97 2.44 19.27
CA GLU A 81 19.03 3.77 18.64
C GLU A 81 18.17 3.83 17.36
N GLU A 82 18.24 2.81 16.51
CA GLU A 82 17.50 2.74 15.26
C GLU A 82 16.00 2.57 15.51
N ARG A 83 15.64 1.77 16.52
CA ARG A 83 14.26 1.66 17.00
C ARG A 83 13.71 3.03 17.40
N GLN A 84 14.48 3.80 18.17
CA GLN A 84 14.06 5.14 18.60
C GLN A 84 13.86 6.07 17.40
N ILE A 85 14.78 6.06 16.44
CA ILE A 85 14.67 6.86 15.21
C ILE A 85 13.42 6.48 14.41
N TYR A 86 13.15 5.18 14.26
CA TYR A 86 11.97 4.73 13.56
C TYR A 86 10.70 5.25 14.25
N LEU A 87 10.56 5.02 15.56
CA LEU A 87 9.36 5.38 16.31
C LEU A 87 9.15 6.90 16.42
N ASP A 88 10.22 7.69 16.54
CA ASP A 88 10.11 9.14 16.74
C ASP A 88 10.03 9.92 15.43
N ALA A 89 10.78 9.51 14.40
CA ALA A 89 10.96 10.31 13.19
C ALA A 89 10.27 9.72 11.95
N MET A 90 10.26 8.40 11.79
CA MET A 90 9.75 7.75 10.57
C MET A 90 8.30 7.29 10.68
N GLN A 91 7.91 6.68 11.80
CA GLN A 91 6.59 6.13 12.01
C GLN A 91 5.49 7.22 12.01
N PRO A 92 5.67 8.40 12.63
CA PRO A 92 4.61 9.41 12.64
C PRO A 92 4.20 9.92 11.24
N PRO A 93 5.11 10.31 10.33
CA PRO A 93 4.70 10.65 8.96
C PRO A 93 4.17 9.44 8.17
N LEU A 94 4.64 8.21 8.44
CA LEU A 94 4.08 6.99 7.89
C LEU A 94 2.61 6.81 8.26
N VAL A 95 2.27 6.88 9.55
CA VAL A 95 0.90 6.76 10.05
C VAL A 95 0.00 7.79 9.37
N ARG A 96 0.40 9.07 9.36
CA ARG A 96 -0.36 10.14 8.68
C ARG A 96 -0.53 9.88 7.18
N GLY A 97 0.46 9.29 6.53
CA GLY A 97 0.36 8.91 5.12
C GLY A 97 -0.65 7.79 4.88
N MET A 98 -0.66 6.78 5.74
CA MET A 98 -1.62 5.68 5.65
C MET A 98 -3.04 6.14 6.00
N GLU A 99 -3.21 7.02 6.98
CA GLU A 99 -4.48 7.66 7.32
C GLU A 99 -5.02 8.48 6.15
N TYR A 100 -4.17 9.28 5.50
CA TYR A 100 -4.57 10.01 4.29
C TYR A 100 -5.07 9.07 3.19
N LEU A 101 -4.33 8.00 2.87
CA LEU A 101 -4.76 7.03 1.86
C LEU A 101 -6.05 6.29 2.25
N ARG A 102 -6.33 6.13 3.55
CA ARG A 102 -7.57 5.52 4.06
C ARG A 102 -8.76 6.46 3.92
N ASP A 103 -8.58 7.72 4.30
CA ASP A 103 -9.68 8.69 4.47
C ASP A 103 -9.91 9.58 3.24
N HIS A 104 -8.87 9.73 2.40
CA HIS A 104 -8.82 10.56 1.19
C HIS A 104 -8.22 9.79 0.01
N GLY A 105 -8.43 8.47 -0.02
CA GLY A 105 -7.87 7.60 -1.04
C GLY A 105 -8.35 7.95 -2.45
N ASP A 106 -9.57 8.47 -2.57
CA ASP A 106 -10.16 8.93 -3.83
C ASP A 106 -9.36 10.04 -4.52
N GLU A 107 -8.81 10.97 -3.75
CA GLU A 107 -7.92 12.02 -4.27
C GLU A 107 -6.60 11.44 -4.85
N ALA A 108 -6.19 10.28 -4.35
CA ALA A 108 -4.94 9.62 -4.71
C ALA A 108 -5.09 8.47 -5.72
N GLY A 109 -6.32 8.11 -6.11
CA GLY A 109 -6.59 6.89 -6.88
C GLY A 109 -6.39 5.60 -6.07
N CYS A 110 -6.52 5.66 -4.75
CA CYS A 110 -6.43 4.54 -3.82
C CYS A 110 -7.82 4.08 -3.40
N PHE A 111 -8.21 2.86 -3.79
CA PHE A 111 -9.50 2.28 -3.40
C PHE A 111 -9.53 1.87 -1.92
N SER A 112 -8.43 1.30 -1.44
CA SER A 112 -8.36 0.79 -0.09
C SER A 112 -6.93 0.87 0.42
N CYS A 113 -6.74 1.38 1.62
CA CYS A 113 -5.48 1.36 2.35
C CYS A 113 -5.70 0.80 3.75
N ARG A 114 -4.89 -0.18 4.13
CA ARG A 114 -4.87 -0.78 5.47
C ARG A 114 -3.47 -0.67 6.03
N PHE A 115 -3.34 -0.01 7.18
CA PHE A 115 -2.11 -0.07 7.96
C PHE A 115 -2.27 -1.18 9.00
N MET A 116 -1.51 -2.25 8.83
CA MET A 116 -1.69 -3.52 9.52
C MET A 116 -0.52 -3.79 10.47
N GLU A 117 -0.84 -4.35 11.62
CA GLU A 117 0.12 -4.91 12.56
C GLU A 117 0.24 -6.43 12.35
N ILE A 118 1.46 -6.96 12.41
CA ILE A 118 1.68 -8.40 12.30
C ILE A 118 1.51 -9.04 13.68
N VAL A 119 0.49 -9.88 13.81
CA VAL A 119 0.19 -10.67 15.02
C VAL A 119 0.48 -12.15 14.79
N ASP A 120 0.65 -12.88 15.88
CA ASP A 120 0.67 -14.34 15.87
C ASP A 120 -0.68 -14.89 15.38
N PRO A 121 -0.71 -15.79 14.39
CA PRO A 121 -1.94 -16.21 13.72
C PRO A 121 -2.85 -17.10 14.58
N VAL A 122 -2.34 -17.65 15.70
CA VAL A 122 -3.11 -18.55 16.57
C VAL A 122 -3.62 -17.81 17.80
N THR A 123 -2.76 -17.01 18.41
CA THR A 123 -3.03 -16.32 19.68
C THR A 123 -3.52 -14.89 19.49
N ALA A 124 -3.39 -14.32 18.29
CA ALA A 124 -3.63 -12.91 17.97
C ALA A 124 -2.79 -11.93 18.82
N LYS A 125 -1.70 -12.40 19.44
CA LYS A 125 -0.79 -11.56 20.25
C LYS A 125 0.34 -11.00 19.38
N GLY A 126 0.97 -9.91 19.84
CA GLY A 126 2.03 -9.21 19.10
C GLY A 126 1.51 -7.91 18.48
N GLY A 127 2.03 -7.54 17.31
CA GLY A 127 1.64 -6.30 16.64
C GLY A 127 2.36 -5.05 17.12
N HIS A 128 3.53 -5.17 17.76
CA HIS A 128 4.22 -4.04 18.39
C HIS A 128 5.52 -3.63 17.69
N ASP A 129 6.00 -4.44 16.74
CA ASP A 129 7.34 -4.33 16.16
C ASP A 129 7.40 -4.57 14.66
N ARG A 130 6.27 -4.93 14.05
CA ARG A 130 6.16 -5.23 12.62
C ARG A 130 4.84 -4.75 12.06
N THR A 131 4.92 -3.88 11.08
CA THR A 131 3.76 -3.29 10.40
C THR A 131 3.91 -3.37 8.89
N PHE A 132 2.79 -3.25 8.18
CA PHE A 132 2.81 -2.97 6.75
C PHE A 132 1.60 -2.16 6.31
N GLY A 133 1.80 -1.26 5.35
CA GLY A 133 0.72 -0.67 4.55
C GLY A 133 0.36 -1.62 3.42
N LEU A 134 -0.91 -2.00 3.30
CA LEU A 134 -1.46 -2.72 2.15
C LEU A 134 -2.46 -1.81 1.45
N ALA A 135 -2.15 -1.40 0.23
CA ALA A 135 -2.99 -0.49 -0.53
C ALA A 135 -3.25 -0.97 -1.95
N TYR A 136 -4.45 -0.66 -2.43
CA TYR A 136 -4.95 -0.97 -3.77
C TYR A 136 -5.18 0.35 -4.50
N PHE A 137 -4.38 0.61 -5.52
CA PHE A 137 -4.48 1.77 -6.40
C PHE A 137 -5.10 1.37 -7.73
N ASP A 138 -5.84 2.29 -8.34
CA ASP A 138 -6.45 2.14 -9.66
C ASP A 138 -5.43 1.77 -10.75
N ASN A 139 -4.23 2.35 -10.69
CA ASN A 139 -3.13 2.07 -11.60
C ASN A 139 -1.77 2.46 -10.98
N LEU A 140 -0.69 2.13 -11.69
CA LEU A 140 0.67 2.35 -11.22
C LEU A 140 1.02 3.84 -11.12
N ALA A 141 0.49 4.66 -12.05
CA ALA A 141 0.76 6.09 -12.09
C ALA A 141 0.17 6.84 -10.87
N SER A 142 -0.97 6.40 -10.35
CA SER A 142 -1.55 6.93 -9.11
C SER A 142 -0.65 6.69 -7.90
N LEU A 143 -0.11 5.48 -7.74
CA LEU A 143 0.88 5.17 -6.70
C LEU A 143 2.16 6.01 -6.89
N GLU A 144 2.67 6.11 -8.11
CA GLU A 144 3.84 6.92 -8.44
C GLU A 144 3.62 8.41 -8.11
N ARG A 145 2.46 8.96 -8.48
CA ARG A 145 2.07 10.34 -8.18
C ARG A 145 2.00 10.58 -6.67
N TRP A 146 1.26 9.76 -5.93
CA TRP A 146 1.14 9.91 -4.49
C TRP A 146 2.51 9.84 -3.80
N SER A 147 3.33 8.85 -4.16
CA SER A 147 4.65 8.67 -3.54
C SER A 147 5.62 9.82 -3.86
N LYS A 148 5.60 10.38 -5.07
CA LYS A 148 6.55 11.42 -5.49
C LYS A 148 6.11 12.85 -5.13
N GLU A 149 4.82 13.08 -4.87
CA GLU A 149 4.25 14.43 -4.65
C GLU A 149 3.67 14.64 -3.26
N HIS A 150 3.13 13.60 -2.61
CA HIS A 150 2.41 13.80 -1.36
C HIS A 150 3.36 14.04 -0.18
N ARG A 151 3.10 15.12 0.58
CA ARG A 151 3.95 15.60 1.69
C ARG A 151 4.28 14.55 2.73
N THR A 152 3.38 13.60 3.00
CA THR A 152 3.62 12.54 3.99
C THR A 152 4.66 11.55 3.49
N HIS A 153 4.56 11.07 2.24
CA HIS A 153 5.54 10.16 1.67
C HIS A 153 6.90 10.85 1.49
N LEU A 154 6.91 12.12 1.07
CA LEU A 154 8.14 12.91 0.98
C LEU A 154 8.84 13.07 2.35
N ALA A 155 8.07 13.23 3.44
CA ALA A 155 8.63 13.29 4.79
C ALA A 155 9.26 11.95 5.20
N ILE A 156 8.61 10.81 4.91
CA ILE A 156 9.16 9.47 5.18
C ILE A 156 10.47 9.28 4.38
N PHE A 157 10.46 9.61 3.09
CA PHE A 157 11.63 9.48 2.23
C PHE A 157 12.80 10.36 2.69
N ALA A 158 12.52 11.59 3.13
CA ALA A 158 13.54 12.50 3.66
C ALA A 158 14.19 11.95 4.95
N GLU A 159 13.39 11.40 5.88
CA GLU A 159 13.95 10.79 7.09
C GLU A 159 14.73 9.51 6.78
N PHE A 160 14.23 8.66 5.88
CA PHE A 160 14.97 7.48 5.42
C PHE A 160 16.31 7.86 4.77
N ALA A 161 16.35 8.90 3.92
CA ALA A 161 17.58 9.36 3.29
C ALA A 161 18.63 9.82 4.32
N LYS A 162 18.22 10.53 5.38
CA LYS A 162 19.11 10.93 6.48
C LYS A 162 19.65 9.71 7.23
N TYR A 163 18.77 8.76 7.55
CA TYR A 163 19.10 7.53 8.25
C TYR A 163 20.06 6.65 7.45
N ALA A 164 19.77 6.41 6.16
CA ALA A 164 20.62 5.65 5.25
C ALA A 164 22.00 6.30 5.05
N LYS A 165 22.06 7.64 4.92
CA LYS A 165 23.34 8.37 4.84
C LYS A 165 24.18 8.20 6.11
N ARG A 166 23.54 8.09 7.28
CA ARG A 166 24.22 8.01 8.57
C ARG A 166 24.75 6.61 8.87
N LEU A 167 23.98 5.57 8.56
CA LEU A 167 24.30 4.19 8.94
C LEU A 167 24.82 3.32 7.80
N GLY A 168 24.48 3.62 6.54
CA GLY A 168 24.91 2.83 5.38
C GLY A 168 24.63 1.33 5.57
N ASP A 169 25.65 0.50 5.43
CA ASP A 169 25.53 -0.96 5.55
C ASP A 169 25.34 -1.46 7.00
N GLN A 170 25.31 -0.57 7.99
CA GLN A 170 25.11 -0.91 9.41
C GLN A 170 23.65 -0.85 9.86
N MET A 171 22.71 -0.61 8.95
CA MET A 171 21.28 -0.56 9.26
C MET A 171 20.75 -1.92 9.74
N SER A 172 20.04 -1.92 10.87
CA SER A 172 19.35 -3.10 11.41
C SER A 172 17.83 -3.00 11.35
N LEU A 173 17.28 -1.82 11.00
CA LEU A 173 15.87 -1.66 10.64
C LEU A 173 15.59 -2.29 9.27
N ALA A 174 14.60 -3.19 9.19
CA ALA A 174 14.20 -3.81 7.94
C ALA A 174 13.00 -3.07 7.33
N LEU A 175 13.24 -2.40 6.19
CA LEU A 175 12.23 -1.72 5.39
C LEU A 175 12.17 -2.38 4.01
N PHE A 176 10.97 -2.65 3.50
CA PHE A 176 10.80 -3.27 2.19
C PHE A 176 9.47 -2.91 1.55
N HIS A 177 9.35 -3.17 0.25
CA HIS A 177 8.05 -3.21 -0.41
C HIS A 177 7.97 -4.32 -1.45
N GLU A 178 6.75 -4.70 -1.78
CA GLU A 178 6.39 -5.46 -2.97
C GLU A 178 5.24 -4.74 -3.66
N VAL A 179 5.34 -4.60 -4.98
CA VAL A 179 4.35 -3.93 -5.82
C VAL A 179 3.97 -4.90 -6.94
N LEU A 180 2.68 -5.09 -7.12
CA LEU A 180 2.09 -5.92 -8.16
C LEU A 180 1.22 -5.04 -9.05
N VAL A 181 1.24 -5.32 -10.34
CA VAL A 181 0.30 -4.76 -11.33
C VAL A 181 -0.42 -5.94 -11.96
N LEU A 182 -1.74 -5.99 -11.80
CA LEU A 182 -2.52 -7.20 -12.06
C LEU A 182 -3.52 -6.98 -13.21
N GLU A 183 -3.66 -8.00 -14.05
CA GLU A 183 -4.74 -8.07 -15.04
C GLU A 183 -6.09 -8.41 -14.36
N PRO A 184 -7.25 -8.06 -14.94
CA PRO A 184 -8.55 -8.29 -14.34
C PRO A 184 -8.79 -9.75 -13.93
N GLU A 185 -8.34 -10.71 -14.75
CA GLU A 185 -8.54 -12.15 -14.55
C GLU A 185 -7.66 -12.72 -13.44
N GLN A 186 -6.64 -11.98 -13.00
CA GLN A 186 -5.74 -12.34 -11.89
C GLN A 186 -6.29 -11.91 -10.53
N GLN A 187 -7.49 -11.32 -10.50
CA GLN A 187 -8.08 -10.70 -9.32
C GLN A 187 -9.37 -11.40 -8.93
N VAL A 188 -9.52 -11.70 -7.64
CA VAL A 188 -10.76 -12.21 -7.05
C VAL A 188 -11.05 -11.44 -5.78
N PHE A 189 -12.15 -10.68 -5.79
CA PHE A 189 -12.62 -9.91 -4.65
C PHE A 189 -14.04 -10.36 -4.31
N GLU A 190 -14.19 -11.09 -3.21
CA GLU A 190 -15.48 -11.55 -2.70
C GLU A 190 -15.67 -11.13 -1.25
N TYR A 191 -16.88 -10.64 -0.94
CA TYR A 191 -17.26 -10.11 0.36
C TYR A 191 -18.57 -10.74 0.79
N ILE A 192 -18.68 -11.13 2.06
CA ILE A 192 -19.87 -11.76 2.66
C ILE A 192 -20.16 -11.02 3.95
N GLY A 193 -21.30 -10.34 4.03
CA GLY A 193 -21.67 -9.61 5.24
C GLY A 193 -20.73 -8.45 5.61
N CYS A 194 -20.01 -7.88 4.64
CA CYS A 194 -19.09 -6.75 4.88
C CYS A 194 -19.81 -5.41 4.68
N HIS A 195 -19.36 -4.36 5.39
CA HIS A 195 -19.84 -3.00 5.14
C HIS A 195 -19.28 -2.44 3.82
N ASP A 196 -19.99 -1.49 3.21
CA ASP A 196 -19.71 -0.98 1.85
C ASP A 196 -18.31 -0.38 1.68
N GLY A 197 -17.68 0.09 2.75
CA GLY A 197 -16.28 0.58 2.74
C GLY A 197 -15.20 -0.50 2.83
N THR A 198 -15.54 -1.79 2.81
CA THR A 198 -14.57 -2.88 3.04
C THR A 198 -13.77 -3.18 1.78
N GLY A 199 -12.45 -2.98 1.81
CA GLY A 199 -11.57 -3.42 0.72
C GLY A 199 -11.96 -2.78 -0.61
N MET A 200 -12.17 -3.59 -1.65
CA MET A 200 -12.55 -3.15 -2.99
C MET A 200 -14.05 -2.87 -3.14
N LEU A 201 -14.89 -3.09 -2.11
CA LEU A 201 -16.28 -2.61 -2.14
C LEU A 201 -16.36 -1.09 -2.30
N SER A 202 -15.36 -0.35 -1.83
CA SER A 202 -15.22 1.10 -2.02
C SER A 202 -15.00 1.53 -3.47
N SER A 203 -14.79 0.58 -4.38
CA SER A 203 -14.59 0.84 -5.82
C SER A 203 -15.85 0.61 -6.67
N LEU A 204 -16.97 0.26 -6.01
CA LEU A 204 -18.28 0.02 -6.64
C LEU A 204 -19.12 1.30 -6.76
#